data_AF-X5QJD1-F1
#
_entry.id   AF-X5QJD1-F1
#
_cell.length_a   1.000
_cell.length_b   1.000
_cell.length_c   1.000
_cell.angle_alpha   90.00
_cell.angle_beta   90.00
_cell.angle_gamma   90.00
#
_symmetry.space_group_name_H-M   'P 1'
#
loop_
_entity.id
_entity.type
_entity.pdbx_description
1 polymer ?
#
loop_
_entity_poly.entity_id
_entity_poly.type
_entity_poly.pdbx_seq_one_letter_code
_entity_poly.pdbx_strand_id
1 'polypeptide(L)'
;MAATLQARIVNAVTAVGLRPDRPCLLLIIFVLTACSPSDQVEQQSKTAASATQTASLVLESWIAGGAPSEYTSRTLQSAGKALADAGAQIQSAKSPEPSGQAGLTMAVGRLSAAVIRAATAVQNGNRSEVEHAQQDLRAAAADLSTSYAKYFAPKS
;
A
#
# COMPACT_ATOMS: atom_id res chain seq x y z
N MET A 1 26.98 -22.21 7.70
CA MET A 1 27.80 -20.99 7.53
C MET A 1 26.90 -19.78 7.29
N ALA A 2 26.30 -19.25 8.35
CA ALA A 2 25.58 -17.97 8.32
C ALA A 2 25.71 -17.25 9.68
N ALA A 3 26.81 -17.53 10.40
CA ALA A 3 27.11 -17.00 11.73
C ALA A 3 28.09 -15.81 11.68
N THR A 4 28.35 -15.26 10.49
CA THR A 4 29.49 -14.34 10.29
C THR A 4 29.12 -13.04 9.59
N LEU A 5 27.87 -12.60 9.71
CA LEU A 5 27.46 -11.25 9.28
C LEU A 5 26.89 -10.37 10.42
N GLN A 6 26.56 -10.96 11.57
CA GLN A 6 26.12 -10.18 12.75
C GLN A 6 27.28 -9.49 13.48
N ALA A 7 28.52 -9.91 13.28
CA ALA A 7 29.68 -9.39 14.01
C ALA A 7 30.21 -8.04 13.50
N ARG A 8 29.75 -7.53 12.34
CA ARG A 8 30.28 -6.27 11.76
C ARG A 8 29.43 -5.03 12.04
N ILE A 9 28.16 -5.20 12.43
CA ILE A 9 27.30 -4.05 12.79
C ILE A 9 27.56 -3.61 14.23
N VAL A 10 27.98 -4.53 15.10
CA VAL A 10 28.34 -4.24 16.51
C VAL A 10 29.51 -3.26 16.62
N ASN A 11 30.42 -3.22 15.65
CA ASN A 11 31.68 -2.48 15.78
C ASN A 11 31.67 -1.04 15.23
N ALA A 12 30.54 -0.57 14.69
CA ALA A 12 30.39 0.81 14.20
C ALA A 12 29.69 1.76 15.20
N VAL A 13 29.21 1.23 16.34
CA VAL A 13 28.42 1.97 17.35
C VAL A 13 29.24 2.23 18.63
N THR A 14 30.57 2.07 18.60
CA THR A 14 31.47 2.29 19.76
C THR A 14 32.23 3.63 19.73
N ALA A 15 31.80 4.61 18.94
CA ALA A 15 32.54 5.87 18.79
C ALA A 15 31.69 7.16 18.79
N VAL A 16 30.67 7.25 19.65
CA VAL A 16 30.03 8.54 19.96
C VAL A 16 30.06 8.76 21.47
N GLY A 17 30.92 9.69 21.88
CA GLY A 17 31.26 9.99 23.26
C GLY A 17 30.09 10.52 24.09
N LEU A 18 29.99 10.00 25.31
CA LEU A 18 29.06 10.45 26.35
C LEU A 18 29.51 11.79 26.95
N ARG A 19 28.57 12.73 27.06
CA ARG A 19 28.58 13.77 28.11
C ARG A 19 27.22 13.73 28.84
N PRO A 20 27.15 13.52 30.17
CA PRO A 20 25.90 13.33 30.87
C PRO A 20 25.54 14.58 31.70
N ASP A 21 24.63 15.41 31.21
CA ASP A 21 24.00 16.45 32.03
C ASP A 21 22.59 16.76 31.49
N ARG A 22 21.61 15.93 31.88
CA ARG A 22 20.17 16.26 32.00
C ARG A 22 19.37 15.00 32.37
N PRO A 23 18.85 14.87 33.61
CA PRO A 23 18.03 13.74 34.01
C PRO A 23 16.57 14.07 33.74
N CYS A 24 16.05 13.84 32.53
CA CYS A 24 14.60 13.79 32.27
C CYS A 24 14.19 13.28 30.87
N LEU A 25 15.02 12.49 30.19
CA LEU A 25 14.61 11.85 28.93
C LEU A 25 14.99 10.37 28.95
N LEU A 26 14.50 9.70 29.98
CA LEU A 26 14.36 8.26 30.02
C LEU A 26 13.29 7.83 29.02
N LEU A 27 13.61 6.77 28.27
CA LEU A 27 12.68 5.84 27.63
C LEU A 27 12.09 6.25 26.28
N ILE A 28 12.95 6.43 25.26
CA ILE A 28 12.57 5.92 23.93
C ILE A 28 12.85 4.41 23.96
N ILE A 29 11.85 3.66 24.43
CA ILE A 29 11.77 2.23 24.21
C ILE A 29 11.64 2.05 22.70
N PHE A 30 12.73 1.62 22.05
CA PHE A 30 12.65 1.03 20.72
C PHE A 30 11.88 -0.28 20.86
N VAL A 31 10.55 -0.20 20.74
CA VAL A 31 9.73 -1.39 20.54
C VAL A 31 10.13 -1.91 19.17
N LEU A 32 10.95 -2.96 19.14
CA LEU A 32 10.98 -3.85 18.00
C LEU A 32 9.57 -4.45 17.88
N THR A 33 8.67 -3.74 17.21
CA THR A 33 7.48 -4.38 16.67
C THR A 33 8.01 -5.30 15.58
N ALA A 34 8.32 -6.53 15.96
CA ALA A 34 8.37 -7.63 15.01
C ALA A 34 6.93 -7.77 14.48
N CYS A 35 6.57 -6.91 13.54
CA CYS A 35 5.32 -7.00 12.80
C CYS A 35 5.37 -8.37 12.16
N SER A 36 4.45 -9.25 12.56
CA SER A 36 4.40 -10.56 11.93
C SER A 36 4.13 -10.31 10.45
N PRO A 37 4.69 -11.10 9.54
CA PRO A 37 4.46 -10.88 8.11
C PRO A 37 2.97 -10.83 7.72
N SER A 38 2.11 -11.52 8.50
CA SER A 38 0.65 -11.43 8.39
C SER A 38 0.11 -10.02 8.68
N ASP A 39 0.61 -9.35 9.72
CA ASP A 39 0.21 -7.99 10.08
C ASP A 39 0.59 -7.01 8.97
N GLN A 40 1.77 -7.20 8.34
CA GLN A 40 2.19 -6.37 7.21
C GLN A 40 1.22 -6.53 6.04
N VAL A 41 0.85 -7.75 5.65
CA VAL A 41 -0.10 -7.98 4.54
C VAL A 41 -1.47 -7.37 4.87
N GLU A 42 -1.94 -7.46 6.11
CA GLU A 42 -3.20 -6.86 6.55
C GLU A 42 -3.17 -5.33 6.42
N GLN A 43 -2.12 -4.69 6.95
CA GLN A 43 -1.97 -3.24 6.93
C GLN A 43 -1.85 -2.70 5.50
N GLN A 44 -1.12 -3.39 4.63
CA GLN A 44 -1.00 -2.99 3.22
C GLN A 44 -2.30 -3.21 2.44
N SER A 45 -3.06 -4.26 2.76
CA SER A 45 -4.39 -4.47 2.18
C SER A 45 -5.37 -3.36 2.57
N LYS A 46 -5.35 -2.91 3.84
CA LYS A 46 -6.14 -1.76 4.31
C LYS A 46 -5.69 -0.46 3.64
N THR A 47 -4.39 -0.27 3.46
CA THR A 47 -3.84 0.89 2.74
C THR A 47 -4.34 0.91 1.29
N ALA A 48 -4.33 -0.24 0.62
CA ALA A 48 -4.86 -0.38 -0.74
C ALA A 48 -6.38 -0.10 -0.81
N ALA A 49 -7.15 -0.57 0.17
CA ALA A 49 -8.58 -0.27 0.25
C ALA A 49 -8.86 1.23 0.40
N SER A 50 -8.14 1.91 1.30
CA SER A 50 -8.27 3.36 1.51
C SER A 50 -7.87 4.18 0.27
N ALA A 51 -6.79 3.79 -0.40
CA ALA A 51 -6.36 4.43 -1.65
C ALA A 51 -7.39 4.22 -2.77
N THR A 52 -7.97 3.02 -2.86
CA THR A 52 -9.06 2.72 -3.81
C THR A 52 -10.29 3.59 -3.54
N GLN A 53 -10.70 3.73 -2.27
CA GLN A 53 -11.83 4.58 -1.90
C GLN A 53 -11.58 6.05 -2.25
N THR A 54 -10.37 6.54 -2.01
CA THR A 54 -9.96 7.90 -2.43
C THR A 54 -10.10 8.08 -3.94
N ALA A 55 -9.60 7.11 -4.73
CA ALA A 55 -9.71 7.14 -6.18
C ALA A 55 -11.17 7.12 -6.67
N SER A 56 -12.02 6.29 -6.09
CA SER A 56 -13.45 6.25 -6.42
C SER A 56 -14.15 7.58 -6.16
N LEU A 57 -13.94 8.17 -4.98
CA LEU A 57 -14.57 9.43 -4.59
C LEU A 57 -14.15 10.60 -5.49
N VAL A 58 -12.85 10.71 -5.81
CA VAL A 58 -12.37 11.80 -6.66
C VAL A 58 -12.84 11.64 -8.10
N LEU A 59 -12.94 10.40 -8.61
CA LEU A 59 -13.53 10.12 -9.92
C LEU A 59 -15.00 10.46 -9.98
N GLU A 60 -15.78 10.07 -8.97
CA GLU A 60 -17.21 10.41 -8.88
C GLU A 60 -17.43 11.91 -8.86
N SER A 61 -16.61 12.64 -8.08
CA SER A 61 -16.65 14.10 -8.04
C SER A 61 -16.32 14.73 -9.40
N TRP A 62 -15.29 14.24 -10.10
CA TRP A 62 -14.95 14.72 -11.44
C TRP A 62 -16.04 14.42 -12.47
N ILE A 63 -16.60 13.21 -12.46
CA ILE A 63 -17.71 12.82 -13.34
C ILE A 63 -18.93 13.70 -13.07
N ALA A 64 -19.20 14.07 -11.82
CA ALA A 64 -20.28 15.00 -11.47
C ALA A 64 -19.97 16.47 -11.82
N GLY A 65 -18.77 16.77 -12.35
CA GLY A 65 -18.32 18.13 -12.64
C GLY A 65 -17.90 18.93 -11.39
N GLY A 66 -17.77 18.27 -10.23
CA GLY A 66 -17.45 18.87 -8.94
C GLY A 66 -15.97 19.02 -8.64
N ALA A 67 -15.08 18.36 -9.39
CA ALA A 67 -13.63 18.43 -9.20
C ALA A 67 -12.90 18.87 -10.48
N PRO A 68 -11.91 19.80 -10.39
CA PRO A 68 -11.06 20.15 -11.53
C PRO A 68 -10.23 18.96 -12.02
N SER A 69 -9.98 18.87 -13.33
CA SER A 69 -9.22 17.77 -13.95
C SER A 69 -7.80 17.65 -13.39
N GLU A 70 -7.10 18.76 -13.19
CA GLU A 70 -5.72 18.73 -12.69
C GLU A 70 -5.63 18.19 -11.25
N TYR A 71 -6.52 18.65 -10.37
CA TYR A 71 -6.63 18.13 -9.01
C TYR A 71 -6.98 16.63 -8.98
N THR A 72 -7.97 16.23 -9.79
CA THR A 72 -8.43 14.85 -9.89
C THR A 72 -7.31 13.94 -10.38
N SER A 73 -6.65 14.32 -11.47
CA SER A 73 -5.51 13.62 -12.06
C SER A 73 -4.39 13.40 -11.05
N ARG A 74 -3.94 14.46 -10.35
CA ARG A 74 -2.84 14.36 -9.36
C ARG A 74 -3.23 13.49 -8.16
N THR A 75 -4.48 13.58 -7.72
CA THR A 75 -5.00 12.75 -6.63
C THR A 75 -5.01 11.27 -7.05
N LEU A 76 -5.45 10.98 -8.27
CA LEU A 76 -5.42 9.62 -8.82
C LEU A 76 -3.98 9.10 -8.98
N GLN A 77 -3.05 9.92 -9.46
CA GLN A 77 -1.63 9.52 -9.52
C GLN A 77 -1.08 9.16 -8.13
N SER A 78 -1.40 9.95 -7.11
CA SER A 78 -0.99 9.67 -5.73
C SER A 78 -1.61 8.36 -5.21
N ALA A 79 -2.91 8.14 -5.44
CA ALA A 79 -3.59 6.90 -5.07
C ALA A 79 -3.02 5.68 -5.82
N GLY A 80 -2.76 5.81 -7.13
CA GLY A 80 -2.15 4.78 -7.97
C GLY A 80 -0.76 4.39 -7.49
N LYS A 81 0.05 5.37 -7.05
CA LYS A 81 1.34 5.12 -6.40
C LYS A 81 1.19 4.40 -5.07
N ALA A 82 0.27 4.83 -4.20
CA ALA A 82 0.02 4.17 -2.92
C ALA A 82 -0.40 2.71 -3.12
N LEU A 83 -1.22 2.43 -4.15
CA LEU A 83 -1.60 1.07 -4.54
C LEU A 83 -0.40 0.25 -5.03
N ALA A 84 0.43 0.81 -5.91
CA ALA A 84 1.64 0.13 -6.39
C ALA A 84 2.60 -0.20 -5.25
N ASP A 85 2.83 0.76 -4.34
CA ASP A 85 3.69 0.59 -3.17
C ASP A 85 3.11 -0.48 -2.24
N ALA A 86 1.81 -0.47 -1.96
CA ALA A 86 1.13 -1.50 -1.17
C ALA A 86 1.24 -2.89 -1.81
N GLY A 87 1.05 -3.00 -3.13
CA GLY A 87 1.20 -4.26 -3.87
C GLY A 87 2.60 -4.85 -3.76
N ALA A 88 3.64 -4.02 -3.87
CA ALA A 88 5.03 -4.43 -3.71
C ALA A 88 5.34 -4.88 -2.26
N GLN A 89 4.78 -4.19 -1.27
CA GLN A 89 4.93 -4.56 0.14
C GLN A 89 4.19 -5.87 0.47
N ILE A 90 3.01 -6.10 -0.11
CA ILE A 90 2.30 -7.38 0.01
C ILE A 90 3.15 -8.48 -0.63
N GLN A 91 3.67 -8.27 -1.84
CA GLN A 91 4.46 -9.27 -2.57
C GLN A 91 5.75 -9.67 -1.85
N SER A 92 6.42 -8.70 -1.19
CA SER A 92 7.69 -8.94 -0.49
C SER A 92 7.53 -9.50 0.93
N ALA A 93 6.34 -9.43 1.51
CA ALA A 93 6.07 -10.00 2.82
C ALA A 93 6.27 -11.53 2.82
N LYS A 94 6.83 -12.07 3.90
CA LYS A 94 6.98 -13.53 4.04
C LYS A 94 5.64 -14.17 4.42
N SER A 95 4.86 -14.68 3.47
CA SER A 95 3.56 -15.26 3.79
C SER A 95 3.59 -16.78 4.02
N PRO A 96 2.86 -17.31 5.03
CA PRO A 96 2.55 -18.74 5.13
C PRO A 96 1.53 -19.20 4.09
N GLU A 97 0.92 -18.28 3.33
CA GLU A 97 -0.13 -18.53 2.35
C GLU A 97 0.23 -17.86 1.00
N PRO A 98 1.14 -18.45 0.20
CA PRO A 98 1.64 -17.81 -1.00
C PRO A 98 0.57 -17.58 -2.08
N SER A 99 -0.50 -18.39 -2.12
CA SER A 99 -1.47 -18.37 -3.20
C SER A 99 -2.48 -17.22 -3.09
N GLY A 100 -3.00 -16.93 -1.90
CA GLY A 100 -3.83 -15.77 -1.64
C GLY A 100 -3.00 -14.50 -1.43
N GLN A 101 -1.72 -14.58 -1.03
CA GLN A 101 -0.81 -13.45 -1.18
C GLN A 101 -0.72 -13.01 -2.66
N ALA A 102 -0.54 -13.97 -3.58
CA ALA A 102 -0.53 -13.68 -5.01
C ALA A 102 -1.89 -13.10 -5.49
N GLY A 103 -3.01 -13.62 -4.97
CA GLY A 103 -4.34 -13.06 -5.23
C GLY A 103 -4.48 -11.60 -4.80
N LEU A 104 -4.04 -11.26 -3.58
CA LEU A 104 -4.00 -9.90 -3.07
C LEU A 104 -3.12 -8.99 -3.94
N THR A 105 -1.88 -9.39 -4.22
CA THR A 105 -0.97 -8.61 -5.07
C THR A 105 -1.56 -8.38 -6.46
N MET A 106 -2.19 -9.39 -7.06
CA MET A 106 -2.83 -9.27 -8.38
C MET A 106 -4.00 -8.27 -8.35
N ALA A 107 -4.88 -8.34 -7.35
CA ALA A 107 -5.99 -7.42 -7.22
C ALA A 107 -5.51 -5.97 -7.01
N VAL A 108 -4.52 -5.75 -6.14
CA VAL A 108 -3.91 -4.43 -5.92
C VAL A 108 -3.21 -3.90 -7.17
N GLY A 109 -2.52 -4.76 -7.94
CA GLY A 109 -1.93 -4.38 -9.22
C GLY A 109 -2.97 -3.91 -10.24
N ARG A 110 -4.11 -4.61 -10.32
CA ARG A 110 -5.24 -4.20 -11.19
C ARG A 110 -5.86 -2.87 -10.76
N LEU A 111 -6.00 -2.65 -9.45
CA LEU A 111 -6.44 -1.35 -8.90
C LEU A 111 -5.48 -0.23 -9.32
N SER A 112 -4.17 -0.40 -9.11
CA SER A 112 -3.16 0.60 -9.49
C SER A 112 -3.24 0.92 -10.99
N ALA A 113 -3.33 -0.10 -11.84
CA ALA A 113 -3.43 0.08 -13.30
C ALA A 113 -4.71 0.82 -13.71
N ALA A 114 -5.86 0.49 -13.12
CA ALA A 114 -7.13 1.17 -13.38
C ALA A 114 -7.08 2.65 -12.97
N VAL A 115 -6.52 2.95 -11.79
CA VAL A 115 -6.36 4.33 -11.31
C VAL A 115 -5.42 5.15 -12.21
N ILE A 116 -4.31 4.56 -12.67
CA ILE A 116 -3.38 5.24 -13.59
C ILE A 116 -4.07 5.54 -14.93
N ARG A 117 -4.82 4.59 -15.50
CA ARG A 117 -5.62 4.84 -16.71
C ARG A 117 -6.63 5.95 -16.49
N ALA A 118 -7.34 5.94 -15.36
CA ALA A 118 -8.30 6.97 -15.02
C ALA A 118 -7.64 8.35 -14.91
N ALA A 119 -6.45 8.45 -14.32
CA ALA A 119 -5.69 9.70 -14.23
C ALA A 119 -5.36 10.27 -15.63
N THR A 120 -4.87 9.43 -16.54
CA THR A 120 -4.59 9.83 -17.93
C THR A 120 -5.87 10.23 -18.66
N ALA A 121 -6.97 9.50 -18.47
CA ALA A 121 -8.25 9.80 -19.09
C ALA A 121 -8.83 11.15 -18.62
N VAL A 122 -8.73 11.44 -17.32
CA VAL A 122 -9.11 12.73 -16.72
C VAL A 122 -8.29 13.89 -17.31
N GLN A 123 -6.96 13.72 -17.45
CA GLN A 123 -6.10 14.74 -18.07
C GLN A 123 -6.52 15.04 -19.52
N ASN A 124 -6.91 14.01 -20.26
CA ASN A 124 -7.32 14.11 -21.64
C ASN A 124 -8.79 14.53 -21.82
N GLY A 125 -9.54 14.71 -20.72
CA GLY A 125 -10.99 14.97 -20.77
C GLY A 125 -11.81 13.83 -21.39
N ASN A 126 -11.26 12.62 -21.46
CA ASN A 126 -11.91 11.48 -22.10
C ASN A 126 -12.87 10.78 -21.12
N ARG A 127 -14.12 11.23 -21.12
CA ARG A 127 -15.15 10.73 -20.19
C ARG A 127 -15.46 9.25 -20.36
N SER A 128 -15.50 8.75 -21.59
CA SER A 128 -15.74 7.33 -21.87
C SER A 128 -14.64 6.46 -21.27
N GLU A 129 -13.37 6.85 -21.43
CA GLU A 129 -12.25 6.11 -20.83
C GLU A 129 -12.25 6.22 -19.29
N VAL A 130 -12.66 7.36 -18.73
CA VAL A 130 -12.86 7.50 -17.27
C VAL A 130 -13.91 6.51 -16.76
N GLU A 131 -15.04 6.37 -17.46
CA GLU A 131 -16.11 5.45 -17.07
C GLU A 131 -15.67 3.98 -17.16
N HIS A 132 -14.94 3.60 -18.21
CA HIS A 132 -14.34 2.25 -18.32
C HIS A 132 -13.34 2.00 -17.20
N ALA A 133 -12.43 2.94 -16.93
CA ALA A 133 -11.46 2.81 -15.85
C ALA A 133 -12.13 2.75 -14.46
N GLN A 134 -13.27 3.43 -14.27
CA GLN A 134 -14.05 3.34 -13.04
C GLN A 134 -14.72 1.96 -12.89
N GLN A 135 -15.19 1.36 -13.98
CA GLN A 135 -15.72 -0.02 -13.96
C GLN A 135 -14.62 -1.03 -13.59
N ASP A 136 -13.45 -0.89 -14.21
CA ASP A 136 -12.27 -1.72 -13.89
C ASP A 136 -11.86 -1.56 -12.41
N LEU A 137 -11.88 -0.33 -11.89
CA LEU A 137 -11.59 -0.04 -10.49
C LEU A 137 -12.55 -0.78 -9.55
N ARG A 138 -13.86 -0.74 -9.83
CA ARG A 138 -14.88 -1.45 -9.03
C ARG A 138 -14.70 -2.96 -9.09
N ALA A 139 -14.43 -3.52 -10.27
CA ALA A 139 -14.18 -4.95 -10.43
C ALA A 139 -12.94 -5.39 -9.64
N ALA A 140 -11.84 -4.65 -9.75
CA ALA A 140 -10.62 -4.95 -9.01
C ALA A 140 -10.77 -4.76 -7.49
N ALA A 141 -11.63 -3.84 -7.04
CA ALA A 141 -11.96 -3.66 -5.63
C ALA A 141 -12.73 -4.88 -5.07
N ALA A 142 -13.66 -5.44 -5.84
CA ALA A 142 -14.35 -6.68 -5.49
C ALA A 142 -13.39 -7.87 -5.43
N ASP A 143 -12.44 -7.96 -6.36
CA ASP A 143 -11.39 -8.98 -6.35
C ASP A 143 -10.48 -8.84 -5.12
N LEU A 144 -10.15 -7.61 -4.72
CA LEU A 144 -9.37 -7.33 -3.50
C LEU A 144 -10.12 -7.83 -2.26
N SER A 145 -11.41 -7.50 -2.14
CA SER A 145 -12.24 -7.95 -1.02
C SER A 145 -12.31 -9.49 -0.94
N THR A 146 -12.52 -10.15 -2.08
CA THR A 146 -12.56 -11.62 -2.18
C THR A 146 -11.21 -12.24 -1.80
N SER A 147 -10.12 -11.69 -2.32
CA SER A 147 -8.76 -12.17 -2.04
C SER A 147 -8.38 -11.97 -0.57
N TYR A 148 -8.78 -10.84 0.03
CA TYR A 148 -8.60 -10.55 1.44
C TYR A 148 -9.33 -11.58 2.32
N ALA A 149 -10.61 -11.83 2.05
CA ALA A 149 -11.39 -12.82 2.80
C ALA A 149 -10.76 -14.22 2.73
N LYS A 150 -10.27 -14.63 1.55
CA LYS A 150 -9.60 -15.91 1.35
C LYS A 150 -8.26 -16.01 2.10
N TYR A 151 -7.46 -14.95 2.07
CA TYR A 151 -6.14 -14.92 2.71
C TYR A 151 -6.25 -15.07 4.24
N PHE A 152 -7.18 -14.32 4.85
CA PHE A 152 -7.38 -14.29 6.30
C PHE A 152 -8.38 -15.33 6.83
N ALA A 153 -8.88 -16.23 5.98
CA ALA A 153 -9.75 -17.30 6.41
C ALA A 153 -9.02 -18.25 7.39
N PRO A 154 -9.68 -18.71 8.48
CA PRO A 154 -9.12 -19.70 9.38
C PRO A 154 -8.65 -20.95 8.63
N LYS A 155 -7.45 -21.44 8.96
CA LYS A 155 -6.93 -22.70 8.41
C LYS A 155 -7.33 -23.84 9.35
N SER A 156 -7.89 -24.91 8.78
CA SER A 156 -8.21 -26.16 9.50
C SER A 156 -7.00 -27.08 9.58
#